data_AF-A0A6B0ZLY7-F1
#
_entry.id   AF-A0A6B0ZLY7-F1
#
_cell.length_a   1.000
_cell.length_b   1.000
_cell.length_c   1.000
_cell.angle_alpha   90.00
_cell.angle_beta   90.00
_cell.angle_gamma   90.00
#
_symmetry.space_group_name_H-M   'P 1'
#
loop_
_entity.id
_entity.type
_entity.pdbx_description
1 polymer ?
#
loop_
_entity_poly.entity_id
_entity_poly.type
_entity_poly.pdbx_seq_one_letter_code
_entity_poly.pdbx_strand_id
1 'polypeptide(L)'
;MFTKRMRWLIGMLLALALVAAACGGNDDDGDADAPAPAPATEAPAAEPEPEPEAAEPETEEAAPAEPESESAEAPEEEEPEFEPAPTEEPEPEIPLTATWRGVTADTITIGVTYLDIDQLVELGFSPASWGDQELVIQALADDINDRGGINGRRLVVITDKYNPIGATEAEAACLRIAEDNEVFAILFGFLGPAEVANTCIVDQQETILVGGTITEERLAVARAPWVNERVTREVSTSALFTLLQAEGMLEGRSIAVVADLSAAPQLENVANLLRERGVEPVLEIATSSQVADLIAQNQEWATLSERIRAADADTLLLVGNASAGIENARLNGLEVDIWATDASGLGSNIGNNVDPESARGVITVGAMTNAQVFETDPRFKECLDAFNAKHPDIEIKHPDTLEEGEPLWFTALSAHCRFFQLFELLVTAAGPNLTHETFAEAIANIGEFSVAGQPYASLGPDKLSSNDSFQLLEQDPDLGARGQLVPAGPMRDATP
;
A
#
# COMPACT_ATOMS: atom_id res chain seq x y z
N MET A 1 50.37 -18.40 -27.22
CA MET A 1 50.00 -18.76 -25.82
C MET A 1 48.74 -18.00 -25.47
N PHE A 2 47.68 -18.65 -24.97
CA PHE A 2 46.49 -17.95 -24.47
C PHE A 2 46.62 -17.68 -22.96
N THR A 3 46.21 -16.49 -22.53
CA THR A 3 46.34 -16.01 -21.15
C THR A 3 45.33 -16.67 -20.21
N LYS A 4 45.62 -16.66 -18.90
CA LYS A 4 44.83 -17.37 -17.87
C LYS A 4 43.36 -16.89 -17.82
N ARG A 5 43.09 -15.60 -18.06
CA ARG A 5 41.73 -15.02 -18.17
C ARG A 5 40.95 -15.56 -19.38
N MET A 6 41.59 -15.70 -20.55
CA MET A 6 40.93 -16.23 -21.77
C MET A 6 40.41 -17.66 -21.56
N ARG A 7 41.18 -18.49 -20.85
CA ARG A 7 40.79 -19.87 -20.49
C ARG A 7 39.64 -19.94 -19.50
N TRP A 8 39.42 -18.90 -18.69
CA TRP A 8 38.32 -18.84 -17.73
C TRP A 8 37.00 -18.45 -18.41
N LEU A 9 37.04 -17.44 -19.29
CA LEU A 9 35.90 -17.03 -20.13
C LEU A 9 35.39 -18.17 -21.04
N ILE A 10 36.30 -18.91 -21.68
CA ILE A 10 35.93 -20.09 -22.48
C ILE A 10 35.34 -21.22 -21.59
N GLY A 11 35.73 -21.31 -20.32
CA GLY A 11 35.16 -22.25 -19.36
C GLY A 11 33.71 -21.93 -18.99
N MET A 12 33.39 -20.65 -18.71
CA MET A 12 32.02 -20.22 -18.42
C MET A 12 31.09 -20.38 -19.63
N LEU A 13 31.53 -20.03 -20.84
CA LEU A 13 30.75 -20.20 -22.07
C LEU A 13 30.44 -21.66 -22.42
N LEU A 14 31.24 -22.62 -21.94
CA LEU A 14 30.97 -24.05 -22.09
C LEU A 14 30.11 -24.64 -20.95
N ALA A 15 30.00 -23.96 -19.80
CA ALA A 15 29.12 -24.35 -18.71
C ALA A 15 27.67 -23.90 -18.94
N LEU A 16 27.48 -22.69 -19.50
CA LEU A 16 26.15 -22.13 -19.75
C LEU A 16 25.40 -22.80 -20.93
N ALA A 17 26.09 -23.61 -21.74
CA ALA A 17 25.55 -24.29 -22.92
C ALA A 17 25.02 -25.72 -22.64
N LEU A 18 24.87 -26.12 -21.37
CA LEU A 18 24.66 -27.52 -20.97
C LEU A 18 23.45 -27.79 -20.06
N VAL A 19 22.54 -26.82 -19.89
CA VAL A 19 21.28 -26.98 -19.13
C VAL A 19 20.06 -26.70 -20.02
N ALA A 20 20.09 -27.22 -21.24
CA ALA A 20 19.05 -27.00 -22.26
C ALA A 20 18.77 -28.26 -23.12
N ALA A 21 18.74 -29.46 -22.51
CA ALA A 21 18.45 -30.71 -23.22
C ALA A 21 18.01 -31.88 -22.29
N ALA A 22 16.94 -31.73 -21.50
CA ALA A 22 16.23 -32.86 -20.88
C ALA A 22 14.80 -32.46 -20.46
N CYS A 23 13.70 -33.09 -20.89
CA CYS A 23 13.52 -34.10 -21.96
C CYS A 23 12.15 -33.89 -22.64
N GLY A 24 12.02 -34.25 -23.92
CA GLY A 24 10.75 -34.30 -24.67
C GLY A 24 10.86 -35.19 -25.92
N GLY A 25 9.77 -35.84 -26.32
CA GLY A 25 9.74 -37.02 -27.24
C GLY A 25 9.41 -38.30 -26.45
N ASN A 26 8.33 -39.07 -26.66
CA ASN A 26 7.57 -39.43 -27.90
C ASN A 26 8.41 -40.28 -28.87
N ASP A 27 7.92 -41.29 -29.62
CA ASP A 27 6.55 -41.79 -29.91
C ASP A 27 6.38 -43.26 -29.41
N ASP A 28 5.29 -44.04 -29.56
CA ASP A 28 3.94 -43.91 -30.20
C ASP A 28 2.90 -44.65 -29.27
N ASP A 29 1.82 -45.41 -29.57
CA ASP A 29 1.15 -46.06 -30.72
C ASP A 29 -0.35 -46.36 -30.31
N GLY A 30 -1.26 -46.71 -31.24
CA GLY A 30 -2.39 -47.62 -30.93
C GLY A 30 -3.87 -47.15 -30.86
N ASP A 31 -4.34 -46.33 -31.82
CA ASP A 31 -5.69 -46.35 -32.47
C ASP A 31 -7.00 -46.73 -31.69
N ALA A 32 -7.97 -45.80 -31.60
CA ALA A 32 -9.40 -46.00 -32.01
C ALA A 32 -10.39 -44.87 -31.60
N ASP A 33 -11.32 -44.55 -32.52
CA ASP A 33 -12.63 -43.86 -32.40
C ASP A 33 -12.82 -42.60 -31.52
N ALA A 34 -13.40 -41.57 -32.15
CA ALA A 34 -13.95 -40.37 -31.49
C ALA A 34 -15.50 -40.33 -31.56
N PRO A 35 -16.16 -39.76 -30.56
CA PRO A 35 -17.46 -39.11 -30.73
C PRO A 35 -17.42 -37.59 -30.47
N ALA A 36 -18.38 -36.88 -31.06
CA ALA A 36 -18.51 -35.42 -30.98
C ALA A 36 -19.02 -34.93 -29.60
N PRO A 37 -18.79 -33.65 -29.22
CA PRO A 37 -19.29 -33.09 -27.97
C PRO A 37 -20.82 -32.99 -27.93
N ALA A 38 -21.37 -33.21 -26.74
CA ALA A 38 -22.78 -32.96 -26.39
C ALA A 38 -22.89 -31.67 -25.54
N PRO A 39 -24.05 -30.99 -25.51
CA PRO A 39 -24.12 -29.57 -25.15
C PRO A 39 -24.14 -29.28 -23.64
N ALA A 40 -23.96 -27.99 -23.31
CA ALA A 40 -24.19 -27.44 -21.99
C ALA A 40 -25.64 -27.68 -21.51
N THR A 41 -25.83 -27.74 -20.19
CA THR A 41 -27.15 -27.82 -19.54
C THR A 41 -27.39 -26.52 -18.77
N GLU A 42 -28.54 -25.89 -18.99
CA GLU A 42 -28.92 -24.62 -18.37
C GLU A 42 -29.32 -24.78 -16.89
N ALA A 43 -29.22 -23.70 -16.12
CA ALA A 43 -29.74 -23.64 -14.76
C ALA A 43 -31.27 -23.38 -14.77
N PRO A 44 -32.07 -24.02 -13.89
CA PRO A 44 -33.49 -23.71 -13.74
C PRO A 44 -33.71 -22.46 -12.88
N ALA A 45 -34.69 -21.63 -13.24
CA ALA A 45 -35.06 -20.43 -12.50
C ALA A 45 -36.40 -20.57 -11.76
N ALA A 46 -36.44 -19.93 -10.57
CA ALA A 46 -37.56 -19.43 -9.74
C ALA A 46 -39.03 -19.85 -9.97
N GLU A 47 -39.76 -20.02 -8.85
CA GLU A 47 -41.06 -19.36 -8.59
C GLU A 47 -41.21 -19.06 -7.06
N PRO A 48 -42.14 -18.18 -6.61
CA PRO A 48 -41.99 -17.39 -5.37
C PRO A 48 -43.11 -17.56 -4.31
N GLU A 49 -43.12 -16.69 -3.27
CA GLU A 49 -44.25 -16.13 -2.46
C GLU A 49 -43.83 -15.89 -0.99
N PRO A 50 -44.48 -14.99 -0.21
CA PRO A 50 -45.08 -13.69 -0.58
C PRO A 50 -44.76 -12.54 0.42
N GLU A 51 -45.15 -11.31 0.09
CA GLU A 51 -45.20 -10.15 1.02
C GLU A 51 -46.44 -10.21 1.96
N PRO A 52 -46.48 -9.38 3.01
CA PRO A 52 -47.72 -8.67 3.31
C PRO A 52 -47.57 -7.17 3.65
N GLU A 53 -48.32 -6.36 2.89
CA GLU A 53 -49.03 -5.11 3.25
C GLU A 53 -48.33 -3.97 4.00
N ALA A 54 -48.40 -2.77 3.40
CA ALA A 54 -48.11 -1.49 4.03
C ALA A 54 -49.31 -0.93 4.80
N ALA A 55 -49.07 0.05 5.68
CA ALA A 55 -50.10 0.87 6.32
C ALA A 55 -49.73 2.36 6.34
N GLU A 56 -50.52 3.16 5.63
CA GLU A 56 -50.64 4.62 5.79
C GLU A 56 -52.11 4.95 6.17
N PRO A 57 -52.49 6.22 6.42
CA PRO A 57 -52.24 6.89 7.69
C PRO A 57 -53.54 7.44 8.32
N GLU A 58 -53.51 7.83 9.59
CA GLU A 58 -54.59 8.64 10.18
C GLU A 58 -54.05 9.92 10.84
N THR A 59 -54.81 11.00 10.68
CA THR A 59 -54.49 12.36 11.14
C THR A 59 -55.76 13.02 11.70
N GLU A 60 -55.74 13.43 12.96
CA GLU A 60 -56.63 14.40 13.63
C GLU A 60 -56.28 14.40 15.13
N GLU A 61 -56.60 15.37 15.98
CA GLU A 61 -56.57 16.85 15.86
C GLU A 61 -56.60 17.44 17.30
N ALA A 62 -56.07 18.66 17.48
CA ALA A 62 -56.28 19.63 18.57
C ALA A 62 -56.32 19.20 20.06
N ALA A 63 -55.52 19.89 20.87
CA ALA A 63 -55.83 20.13 22.28
C ALA A 63 -57.07 21.04 22.44
N PRO A 64 -57.70 21.11 23.62
CA PRO A 64 -57.39 22.30 24.44
C PRO A 64 -57.55 22.17 25.98
N ALA A 65 -57.01 23.20 26.64
CA ALA A 65 -57.45 23.82 27.90
C ALA A 65 -57.13 23.15 29.25
N GLU A 66 -56.71 24.04 30.17
CA GLU A 66 -56.57 23.85 31.62
C GLU A 66 -57.96 23.85 32.30
N PRO A 67 -58.02 23.68 33.64
CA PRO A 67 -58.08 24.92 34.43
C PRO A 67 -57.19 24.95 35.69
N GLU A 68 -56.95 26.17 36.15
CA GLU A 68 -56.55 26.55 37.51
C GLU A 68 -57.58 26.02 38.56
N SER A 69 -57.37 25.95 39.88
CA SER A 69 -56.31 26.45 40.77
C SER A 69 -56.43 25.74 42.13
N GLU A 70 -55.39 25.76 42.96
CA GLU A 70 -55.47 26.40 44.30
C GLU A 70 -54.06 26.65 44.88
N SER A 71 -53.96 27.52 45.89
CA SER A 71 -52.69 28.02 46.42
C SER A 71 -52.42 27.50 47.84
N ALA A 72 -51.17 27.10 48.10
CA ALA A 72 -50.65 26.81 49.43
C ALA A 72 -49.24 27.42 49.58
N GLU A 73 -48.90 27.80 50.81
CA GLU A 73 -47.78 28.71 51.13
C GLU A 73 -46.39 28.11 50.88
N ALA A 74 -45.44 28.99 50.54
CA ALA A 74 -44.02 28.63 50.37
C ALA A 74 -43.26 28.61 51.71
N PRO A 75 -42.43 27.59 51.97
CA PRO A 75 -41.31 27.66 52.91
C PRO A 75 -40.08 28.35 52.29
N GLU A 76 -39.06 28.57 53.12
CA GLU A 76 -37.85 29.34 52.80
C GLU A 76 -36.81 28.55 51.98
N GLU A 77 -35.82 29.26 51.43
CA GLU A 77 -34.72 28.70 50.64
C GLU A 77 -33.76 27.88 51.52
N GLU A 78 -33.51 26.62 51.17
CA GLU A 78 -32.30 25.90 51.56
C GLU A 78 -31.39 25.79 50.32
N GLU A 79 -30.13 26.21 50.43
CA GLU A 79 -29.14 26.04 49.37
C GLU A 79 -28.89 24.54 49.16
N PRO A 80 -28.88 24.02 47.91
CA PRO A 80 -28.55 22.62 47.68
C PRO A 80 -27.09 22.39 48.06
N GLU A 81 -26.85 21.57 49.09
CA GLU A 81 -25.50 21.11 49.42
C GLU A 81 -24.90 20.44 48.19
N PHE A 82 -23.77 20.99 47.72
CA PHE A 82 -23.06 20.45 46.58
C PHE A 82 -22.35 19.16 47.02
N GLU A 83 -23.03 18.02 46.89
CA GLU A 83 -22.37 16.72 47.05
C GLU A 83 -21.13 16.69 46.13
N PRO A 84 -19.92 16.45 46.68
CA PRO A 84 -18.74 16.33 45.84
C PRO A 84 -18.95 15.12 44.92
N ALA A 85 -18.71 15.32 43.63
CA ALA A 85 -18.78 14.24 42.65
C ALA A 85 -17.95 13.03 43.13
N PRO A 86 -18.40 11.78 42.90
CA PRO A 86 -17.70 10.60 43.35
C PRO A 86 -16.23 10.67 42.97
N THR A 87 -15.33 10.53 43.95
CA THR A 87 -13.90 10.42 43.68
C THR A 87 -13.70 9.11 42.94
N GLU A 88 -13.33 9.22 41.66
CA GLU A 88 -13.13 8.09 40.75
C GLU A 88 -12.10 7.13 41.38
N GLU A 89 -12.57 5.93 41.74
CA GLU A 89 -11.72 4.92 42.37
C GLU A 89 -10.75 4.40 41.30
N PRO A 90 -9.42 4.49 41.50
CA PRO A 90 -8.46 4.26 40.43
C PRO A 90 -8.60 2.85 39.89
N GLU A 91 -8.71 2.71 38.56
CA GLU A 91 -8.82 1.41 37.91
C GLU A 91 -7.66 0.50 38.33
N PRO A 92 -7.92 -0.80 38.56
CA PRO A 92 -6.89 -1.71 39.06
C PRO A 92 -5.79 -1.90 38.01
N GLU A 93 -4.59 -1.37 38.30
CA GLU A 93 -3.39 -1.52 37.48
C GLU A 93 -3.20 -2.99 37.06
N ILE A 94 -3.39 -3.28 35.77
CA ILE A 94 -3.23 -4.64 35.24
C ILE A 94 -1.73 -4.98 35.30
N PRO A 95 -1.31 -6.02 36.05
CA PRO A 95 0.10 -6.29 36.25
C PRO A 95 0.75 -6.74 34.95
N LEU A 96 1.78 -6.03 34.52
CA LEU A 96 2.50 -6.35 33.28
C LEU A 96 3.28 -7.66 33.44
N THR A 97 3.04 -8.61 32.53
CA THR A 97 3.73 -9.90 32.48
C THR A 97 4.28 -10.17 31.08
N ALA A 98 5.07 -11.23 30.94
CA ALA A 98 5.26 -11.87 29.64
C ALA A 98 3.94 -12.53 29.21
N THR A 99 3.49 -12.23 27.99
CA THR A 99 2.17 -12.65 27.45
C THR A 99 2.31 -13.35 26.10
N TRP A 100 3.33 -12.99 25.33
CA TRP A 100 3.76 -13.66 24.10
C TRP A 100 5.29 -13.62 24.00
N ARG A 101 5.88 -14.27 22.99
CA ARG A 101 7.32 -14.09 22.71
C ARG A 101 7.63 -12.63 22.39
N GLY A 102 8.84 -12.18 22.72
CA GLY A 102 9.25 -10.78 22.64
C GLY A 102 8.63 -9.86 23.70
N VAL A 103 7.57 -10.26 24.41
CA VAL A 103 6.92 -9.45 25.45
C VAL A 103 7.38 -9.90 26.83
N THR A 104 7.84 -8.96 27.65
CA THR A 104 8.16 -9.19 29.08
C THR A 104 7.32 -8.27 29.96
N ALA A 105 7.59 -8.20 31.27
CA ALA A 105 6.98 -7.18 32.12
C ALA A 105 7.44 -5.76 31.77
N ASP A 106 8.70 -5.62 31.30
CA ASP A 106 9.37 -4.33 31.11
C ASP A 106 9.58 -3.94 29.64
N THR A 107 9.44 -4.88 28.70
CA THR A 107 9.84 -4.70 27.29
C THR A 107 8.90 -5.31 26.26
N ILE A 108 8.93 -4.75 25.06
CA ILE A 108 8.41 -5.35 23.82
C ILE A 108 9.57 -5.39 22.83
N THR A 109 9.95 -6.57 22.36
CA THR A 109 11.00 -6.75 21.35
C THR A 109 10.36 -6.91 19.97
N ILE A 110 10.76 -6.08 19.01
CA ILE A 110 10.31 -6.13 17.61
C ILE A 110 11.48 -6.32 16.65
N GLY A 111 11.16 -6.90 15.49
CA GLY A 111 12.02 -6.86 14.32
C GLY A 111 11.71 -5.66 13.43
N VAL A 112 12.72 -5.10 12.77
CA VAL A 112 12.55 -4.17 11.65
C VAL A 112 13.45 -4.62 10.51
N THR A 113 12.85 -5.13 9.45
CA THR A 113 13.56 -5.48 8.21
C THR A 113 13.70 -4.24 7.33
N TYR A 114 14.83 -4.06 6.66
CA TYR A 114 15.03 -2.92 5.77
C TYR A 114 15.88 -3.27 4.54
N LEU A 115 15.81 -2.42 3.51
CA LEU A 115 16.49 -2.65 2.23
C LEU A 115 18.00 -2.39 2.34
N ASP A 116 18.83 -3.26 1.76
CA ASP A 116 20.25 -2.98 1.55
C ASP A 116 20.48 -1.99 0.39
N ILE A 117 20.10 -0.73 0.62
CA ILE A 117 20.14 0.33 -0.39
C ILE A 117 21.56 0.55 -0.93
N ASP A 118 22.59 0.45 -0.09
CA ASP A 118 23.98 0.63 -0.54
C ASP A 118 24.39 -0.43 -1.58
N GLN A 119 23.92 -1.66 -1.42
CA GLN A 119 24.09 -2.71 -2.44
C GLN A 119 23.25 -2.43 -3.70
N LEU A 120 22.05 -1.86 -3.56
CA LEU A 120 21.25 -1.41 -4.70
C LEU A 120 21.89 -0.22 -5.44
N VAL A 121 22.66 0.63 -4.77
CA VAL A 121 23.50 1.67 -5.40
C VAL A 121 24.68 1.04 -6.15
N GLU A 122 25.41 0.09 -5.55
CA GLU A 122 26.51 -0.62 -6.23
C GLU A 122 26.03 -1.35 -7.50
N LEU A 123 24.81 -1.91 -7.45
CA LEU A 123 24.18 -2.59 -8.58
C LEU A 123 23.45 -1.67 -9.57
N GLY A 124 23.34 -0.37 -9.28
CA GLY A 124 22.69 0.62 -10.17
C GLY A 124 21.15 0.60 -10.16
N PHE A 125 20.52 -0.02 -9.16
CA PHE A 125 19.07 -0.04 -8.96
C PHE A 125 18.56 1.15 -8.11
N SER A 126 19.40 1.74 -7.25
CA SER A 126 19.09 2.97 -6.52
C SER A 126 19.99 4.13 -6.98
N PRO A 127 19.48 5.36 -7.17
CA PRO A 127 20.31 6.52 -7.55
C PRO A 127 21.19 7.03 -6.40
N ALA A 128 20.83 6.77 -5.14
CA ALA A 128 21.55 7.21 -3.95
C ALA A 128 21.28 6.28 -2.75
N SER A 129 22.09 6.38 -1.71
CA SER A 129 21.80 5.74 -0.40
C SER A 129 20.59 6.41 0.25
N TRP A 130 19.91 5.76 1.19
CA TRP A 130 18.79 6.35 1.95
C TRP A 130 19.23 6.92 3.32
N GLY A 131 20.55 7.05 3.52
CA GLY A 131 21.13 7.40 4.81
C GLY A 131 21.28 6.18 5.73
N ASP A 132 21.65 6.44 6.98
CA ASP A 132 21.75 5.38 8.00
C ASP A 132 20.35 4.98 8.48
N GLN A 133 19.82 3.91 7.89
CA GLN A 133 18.50 3.40 8.21
C GLN A 133 18.43 2.82 9.63
N GLU A 134 19.51 2.24 10.17
CA GLU A 134 19.52 1.73 11.55
C GLU A 134 19.48 2.89 12.56
N LEU A 135 20.17 3.99 12.28
CA LEU A 135 20.10 5.21 13.06
C LEU A 135 18.68 5.81 13.08
N VAL A 136 18.01 5.84 11.92
CA VAL A 136 16.60 6.27 11.81
C VAL A 136 15.67 5.37 12.63
N ILE A 137 15.79 4.04 12.47
CA ILE A 137 14.99 3.05 13.19
C ILE A 137 15.19 3.16 14.71
N GLN A 138 16.44 3.31 15.17
CA GLN A 138 16.74 3.45 16.59
C GLN A 138 16.24 4.79 17.15
N ALA A 139 16.34 5.89 16.40
CA ALA A 139 15.84 7.20 16.84
C ALA A 139 14.32 7.19 17.08
N LEU A 140 13.55 6.51 16.22
CA LEU A 140 12.10 6.32 16.38
C LEU A 140 11.76 5.44 17.59
N ALA A 141 12.52 4.35 17.79
CA ALA A 141 12.36 3.50 18.97
C ALA A 141 12.69 4.24 20.29
N ASP A 142 13.73 5.07 20.26
CA ASP A 142 14.15 5.87 21.41
C ASP A 142 13.17 7.01 21.72
N ASP A 143 12.45 7.56 20.73
CA ASP A 143 11.36 8.53 20.96
C ASP A 143 10.19 7.88 21.72
N ILE A 144 9.69 6.74 21.23
CA ILE A 144 8.65 5.95 21.93
C ILE A 144 9.09 5.65 23.37
N ASN A 145 10.36 5.28 23.56
CA ASN A 145 10.93 5.00 24.88
C ASN A 145 11.01 6.24 25.78
N ASP A 146 11.46 7.38 25.27
CA ASP A 146 11.52 8.65 26.01
C ASP A 146 10.12 9.18 26.38
N ARG A 147 9.09 8.85 25.58
CA ARG A 147 7.67 9.11 25.86
C ARG A 147 7.03 8.12 26.87
N GLY A 148 7.77 7.12 27.33
CA GLY A 148 7.34 6.16 28.37
C GLY A 148 7.17 4.71 27.88
N GLY A 149 7.43 4.43 26.61
CA GLY A 149 7.18 3.14 25.99
C GLY A 149 5.69 2.91 25.66
N ILE A 150 5.37 1.71 25.19
CA ILE A 150 4.00 1.33 24.81
C ILE A 150 3.42 0.46 25.92
N ASN A 151 2.25 0.82 26.46
CA ASN A 151 1.59 0.14 27.58
C ASN A 151 2.54 -0.13 28.76
N GLY A 152 3.36 0.87 29.11
CA GLY A 152 4.34 0.83 30.18
C GLY A 152 5.62 0.03 29.88
N ARG A 153 5.80 -0.49 28.66
CA ARG A 153 6.93 -1.32 28.26
C ARG A 153 7.85 -0.62 27.27
N ARG A 154 9.16 -0.73 27.51
CA ARG A 154 10.21 -0.17 26.65
C ARG A 154 10.36 -1.00 25.36
N LEU A 155 10.32 -0.35 24.22
CA LEU A 155 10.57 -0.96 22.92
C LEU A 155 12.06 -1.34 22.79
N VAL A 156 12.31 -2.54 22.27
CA VAL A 156 13.63 -3.06 21.89
C VAL A 156 13.55 -3.45 20.43
N VAL A 157 14.50 -2.99 19.61
CA VAL A 157 14.50 -3.27 18.17
C VAL A 157 15.67 -4.17 17.80
N ILE A 158 15.38 -5.17 16.96
CA ILE A 158 16.35 -5.99 16.25
C ILE A 158 16.24 -5.64 14.77
N THR A 159 17.31 -5.11 14.17
CA THR A 159 17.36 -4.75 12.76
C THR A 159 17.99 -5.86 11.92
N ASP A 160 17.54 -6.02 10.68
CA ASP A 160 18.20 -6.86 9.70
C ASP A 160 17.94 -6.36 8.27
N LYS A 161 18.92 -6.50 7.38
CA LYS A 161 18.83 -6.01 5.99
C LYS A 161 18.89 -7.11 4.96
N TYR A 162 18.17 -6.89 3.86
CA TYR A 162 18.04 -7.86 2.78
C TYR A 162 18.15 -7.19 1.40
N ASN A 163 18.65 -7.93 0.41
CA ASN A 163 18.50 -7.59 -0.99
C ASN A 163 17.09 -7.97 -1.50
N PRO A 164 16.30 -7.04 -2.06
CA PRO A 164 14.97 -7.34 -2.59
C PRO A 164 14.97 -8.22 -3.86
N ILE A 165 16.12 -8.39 -4.54
CA ILE A 165 16.24 -9.08 -5.84
C ILE A 165 16.00 -10.59 -5.73
N GLY A 166 16.07 -11.19 -4.54
CA GLY A 166 15.77 -12.62 -4.35
C GLY A 166 15.46 -13.02 -2.91
N ALA A 167 14.63 -14.05 -2.75
CA ALA A 167 14.07 -14.44 -1.46
C ALA A 167 15.10 -14.89 -0.41
N THR A 168 16.21 -15.52 -0.80
CA THR A 168 17.10 -16.24 0.15
C THR A 168 17.70 -15.37 1.25
N GLU A 169 18.00 -14.10 1.00
CA GLU A 169 18.49 -13.19 2.06
C GLU A 169 17.37 -12.76 3.01
N ALA A 170 16.17 -12.53 2.49
CA ALA A 170 14.96 -12.22 3.26
C ALA A 170 14.47 -13.42 4.09
N GLU A 171 14.47 -14.63 3.52
CA GLU A 171 14.23 -15.88 4.25
C GLU A 171 15.21 -16.01 5.43
N ALA A 172 16.50 -15.77 5.19
CA ALA A 172 17.52 -15.82 6.24
C ALA A 172 17.36 -14.70 7.29
N ALA A 173 16.91 -13.50 6.91
CA ALA A 173 16.60 -12.41 7.84
C ALA A 173 15.34 -12.70 8.68
N CYS A 174 14.32 -13.32 8.08
CA CYS A 174 13.14 -13.82 8.80
C CYS A 174 13.52 -14.77 9.94
N LEU A 175 14.40 -15.76 9.68
CA LEU A 175 14.86 -16.67 10.72
C LEU A 175 15.67 -15.94 11.81
N ARG A 176 16.60 -15.05 11.45
CA ARG A 176 17.41 -14.30 12.43
C ARG A 176 16.57 -13.39 13.32
N ILE A 177 15.51 -12.79 12.81
CA ILE A 177 14.62 -11.94 13.59
C ILE A 177 13.60 -12.77 14.39
N ALA A 178 12.88 -13.71 13.76
CA ALA A 178 11.74 -14.38 14.39
C ALA A 178 12.10 -15.65 15.18
N GLU A 179 13.13 -16.39 14.76
CA GLU A 179 13.56 -17.65 15.39
C GLU A 179 14.72 -17.41 16.38
N ASP A 180 15.80 -16.74 15.96
CA ASP A 180 16.98 -16.51 16.82
C ASP A 180 16.73 -15.44 17.91
N ASN A 181 15.83 -14.47 17.67
CA ASN A 181 15.54 -13.35 18.59
C ASN A 181 14.10 -13.34 19.15
N GLU A 182 13.26 -14.31 18.77
CA GLU A 182 11.91 -14.54 19.30
C GLU A 182 11.02 -13.27 19.41
N VAL A 183 11.03 -12.39 18.40
CA VAL A 183 10.32 -11.09 18.45
C VAL A 183 8.79 -11.21 18.48
N PHE A 184 8.12 -10.20 19.03
CA PHE A 184 6.65 -10.10 19.08
C PHE A 184 6.04 -9.83 17.69
N ALA A 185 6.63 -8.88 16.96
CA ALA A 185 6.19 -8.43 15.63
C ALA A 185 7.39 -8.05 14.76
N ILE A 186 7.19 -8.03 13.44
CA ILE A 186 8.11 -7.47 12.46
C ILE A 186 7.45 -6.29 11.75
N LEU A 187 8.16 -5.17 11.62
CA LEU A 187 7.75 -4.01 10.83
C LEU A 187 8.40 -4.04 9.43
N PHE A 188 7.79 -3.34 8.46
CA PHE A 188 8.23 -3.19 7.06
C PHE A 188 8.07 -4.48 6.22
N GLY A 189 8.59 -5.62 6.70
CA GLY A 189 8.55 -6.91 5.99
C GLY A 189 9.54 -6.97 4.83
N PHE A 190 9.16 -7.66 3.75
CA PHE A 190 9.96 -7.78 2.54
C PHE A 190 9.23 -7.23 1.31
N LEU A 191 9.99 -6.74 0.32
CA LEU A 191 9.52 -6.02 -0.88
C LEU A 191 10.21 -6.56 -2.16
N GLY A 192 9.54 -6.41 -3.30
CA GLY A 192 10.04 -6.86 -4.60
C GLY A 192 10.05 -8.40 -4.74
N PRO A 193 10.94 -8.98 -5.58
CA PRO A 193 11.10 -10.43 -5.70
C PRO A 193 11.29 -11.19 -4.38
N ALA A 194 11.81 -10.54 -3.34
CA ALA A 194 11.93 -11.10 -1.99
C ALA A 194 10.61 -11.20 -1.20
N GLU A 195 9.49 -10.62 -1.66
CA GLU A 195 8.21 -10.61 -0.95
C GLU A 195 7.66 -11.98 -0.56
N VAL A 196 8.03 -13.05 -1.28
CA VAL A 196 7.61 -14.42 -0.94
C VAL A 196 8.10 -14.85 0.45
N ALA A 197 9.17 -14.23 0.96
CA ALA A 197 9.65 -14.43 2.32
C ALA A 197 8.71 -13.86 3.40
N ASN A 198 7.72 -13.01 3.07
CA ASN A 198 6.73 -12.56 4.06
C ASN A 198 5.92 -13.75 4.63
N THR A 199 5.73 -14.83 3.87
CA THR A 199 5.11 -16.08 4.35
C THR A 199 5.98 -16.79 5.41
N CYS A 200 7.30 -16.60 5.42
CA CYS A 200 8.13 -17.06 6.54
C CYS A 200 7.72 -16.38 7.85
N ILE A 201 7.41 -15.08 7.80
CA ILE A 201 7.00 -14.29 8.97
C ILE A 201 5.64 -14.78 9.48
N VAL A 202 4.58 -14.66 8.66
CA VAL A 202 3.19 -14.79 9.13
C VAL A 202 2.67 -16.23 9.22
N ASP A 203 3.24 -17.16 8.45
CA ASP A 203 2.91 -18.59 8.51
C ASP A 203 3.99 -19.34 9.30
N GLN A 204 5.19 -19.52 8.74
CA GLN A 204 6.16 -20.49 9.27
C GLN A 204 6.60 -20.19 10.70
N GLN A 205 6.91 -18.93 10.98
CA GLN A 205 7.35 -18.44 12.29
C GLN A 205 6.18 -17.97 13.18
N GLU A 206 4.97 -17.86 12.65
CA GLU A 206 3.78 -17.32 13.36
C GLU A 206 4.03 -15.93 13.99
N THR A 207 4.68 -14.99 13.29
CA THR A 207 4.99 -13.65 13.84
C THR A 207 4.06 -12.58 13.27
N ILE A 208 3.61 -11.63 14.10
CA ILE A 208 2.83 -10.46 13.66
C ILE A 208 3.61 -9.67 12.62
N LEU A 209 2.96 -9.25 11.53
CA LEU A 209 3.58 -8.42 10.49
C LEU A 209 2.81 -7.10 10.31
N VAL A 210 3.55 -5.99 10.34
CA VAL A 210 3.06 -4.64 10.02
C VAL A 210 3.85 -4.13 8.81
N GLY A 211 3.35 -4.42 7.61
CA GLY A 211 4.01 -4.12 6.33
C GLY A 211 3.92 -5.27 5.33
N GLY A 212 4.75 -5.24 4.29
CA GLY A 212 4.72 -6.20 3.18
C GLY A 212 3.43 -6.16 2.34
N THR A 213 3.37 -6.94 1.26
CA THR A 213 2.20 -7.00 0.38
C THR A 213 1.30 -8.18 0.74
N ILE A 214 0.11 -7.88 1.28
CA ILE A 214 -0.97 -8.84 1.51
C ILE A 214 -1.55 -9.28 0.15
N THR A 215 -1.80 -10.57 -0.01
CA THR A 215 -2.58 -11.15 -1.12
C THR A 215 -3.48 -12.25 -0.55
N GLU A 216 -4.56 -12.61 -1.25
CA GLU A 216 -5.47 -13.69 -0.83
C GLU A 216 -4.70 -15.01 -0.55
N GLU A 217 -3.81 -15.40 -1.47
CA GLU A 217 -2.94 -16.59 -1.33
C GLU A 217 -2.07 -16.55 -0.06
N ARG A 218 -1.41 -15.42 0.22
CA ARG A 218 -0.52 -15.28 1.40
C ARG A 218 -1.31 -15.16 2.70
N LEU A 219 -2.50 -14.55 2.66
CA LEU A 219 -3.39 -14.39 3.82
C LEU A 219 -4.07 -15.72 4.19
N ALA A 220 -4.46 -16.54 3.20
CA ALA A 220 -5.09 -17.84 3.42
C ALA A 220 -4.19 -18.89 4.13
N VAL A 221 -2.88 -18.62 4.24
CA VAL A 221 -1.93 -19.44 5.02
C VAL A 221 -1.41 -18.77 6.29
N ALA A 222 -1.75 -17.49 6.53
CA ALA A 222 -1.24 -16.75 7.67
C ALA A 222 -1.77 -17.32 9.00
N ARG A 223 -0.87 -17.51 9.97
CA ARG A 223 -1.14 -18.00 11.33
C ARG A 223 -0.99 -16.91 12.41
N ALA A 224 -0.49 -15.73 12.02
CA ALA A 224 -0.37 -14.56 12.87
C ALA A 224 -1.07 -13.33 12.26
N PRO A 225 -1.48 -12.35 13.10
CA PRO A 225 -2.07 -11.10 12.62
C PRO A 225 -1.17 -10.35 11.62
N TRP A 226 -1.76 -9.87 10.53
CA TRP A 226 -1.04 -9.15 9.48
C TRP A 226 -1.86 -7.96 8.99
N VAL A 227 -1.24 -6.78 9.02
CA VAL A 227 -1.74 -5.56 8.38
C VAL A 227 -0.62 -4.88 7.60
N ASN A 228 -0.97 -3.96 6.70
CA ASN A 228 0.01 -3.09 6.05
C ASN A 228 -0.50 -1.66 5.86
N GLU A 229 0.45 -0.80 5.50
CA GLU A 229 0.30 0.63 5.28
C GLU A 229 -0.16 0.97 3.85
N ARG A 230 -0.72 0.01 3.11
CA ARG A 230 -0.87 0.05 1.65
C ARG A 230 -2.33 0.26 1.24
N VAL A 231 -2.53 0.33 -0.07
CA VAL A 231 -3.84 0.25 -0.74
C VAL A 231 -3.80 -0.90 -1.75
N THR A 232 -4.93 -1.55 -2.01
CA THR A 232 -5.03 -2.53 -3.11
C THR A 232 -5.13 -1.81 -4.46
N ARG A 233 -4.70 -2.45 -5.57
CA ARG A 233 -4.81 -1.84 -6.91
C ARG A 233 -6.26 -1.53 -7.30
N GLU A 234 -7.20 -2.33 -6.81
CA GLU A 234 -8.64 -2.18 -7.05
C GLU A 234 -9.22 -0.96 -6.33
N VAL A 235 -8.93 -0.79 -5.04
CA VAL A 235 -9.31 0.43 -4.28
C VAL A 235 -8.65 1.66 -4.89
N SER A 236 -7.36 1.59 -5.25
CA SER A 236 -6.66 2.67 -5.96
C SER A 236 -7.36 3.05 -7.28
N THR A 237 -7.71 2.07 -8.11
CA THR A 237 -8.38 2.32 -9.39
C THR A 237 -9.79 2.91 -9.21
N SER A 238 -10.56 2.39 -8.25
CA SER A 238 -11.88 2.92 -7.93
C SER A 238 -11.80 4.34 -7.36
N ALA A 239 -10.79 4.64 -6.54
CA ALA A 239 -10.51 5.99 -6.04
C ALA A 239 -10.15 6.95 -7.20
N LEU A 240 -9.25 6.55 -8.11
CA LEU A 240 -8.90 7.34 -9.31
C LEU A 240 -10.15 7.73 -10.10
N PHE A 241 -11.01 6.77 -10.44
CA PHE A 241 -12.20 7.08 -11.25
C PHE A 241 -13.23 7.91 -10.49
N THR A 242 -13.35 7.70 -9.17
CA THR A 242 -14.25 8.50 -8.32
C THR A 242 -13.78 9.95 -8.22
N LEU A 243 -12.46 10.18 -8.13
CA LEU A 243 -11.84 11.51 -8.19
C LEU A 243 -12.00 12.17 -9.56
N LEU A 244 -11.68 11.45 -10.65
CA LEU A 244 -11.87 11.94 -12.02
C LEU A 244 -13.34 12.27 -12.32
N GLN A 245 -14.28 11.55 -11.72
CA GLN A 245 -15.72 11.85 -11.82
C GLN A 245 -16.09 13.10 -11.00
N ALA A 246 -15.57 13.24 -9.78
CA ALA A 246 -15.85 14.37 -8.89
C ALA A 246 -15.31 15.71 -9.45
N GLU A 247 -14.15 15.69 -10.13
CA GLU A 247 -13.57 16.86 -10.81
C GLU A 247 -14.06 17.00 -12.28
N GLY A 248 -15.05 16.20 -12.70
CA GLY A 248 -15.69 16.29 -14.03
C GLY A 248 -14.86 15.80 -15.22
N MET A 249 -13.69 15.21 -14.99
CA MET A 249 -12.72 14.83 -16.01
C MET A 249 -13.15 13.64 -16.88
N LEU A 250 -14.08 12.80 -16.39
CA LEU A 250 -14.67 11.68 -17.15
C LEU A 250 -15.72 12.12 -18.19
N GLU A 251 -16.28 13.33 -18.11
CA GLU A 251 -17.43 13.71 -18.91
C GLU A 251 -17.11 13.79 -20.42
N GLY A 252 -17.77 12.95 -21.22
CA GLY A 252 -17.67 12.97 -22.68
C GLY A 252 -16.39 12.37 -23.27
N ARG A 253 -15.56 11.69 -22.46
CA ARG A 253 -14.26 11.12 -22.86
C ARG A 253 -14.39 9.85 -23.71
N SER A 254 -13.61 9.76 -24.79
CA SER A 254 -13.32 8.53 -25.51
C SER A 254 -12.05 7.88 -24.94
N ILE A 255 -12.20 6.91 -24.02
CA ILE A 255 -11.07 6.28 -23.32
C ILE A 255 -10.63 4.98 -24.01
N ALA A 256 -9.33 4.89 -24.35
CA ALA A 256 -8.66 3.63 -24.65
C ALA A 256 -7.98 3.08 -23.38
N VAL A 257 -8.34 1.87 -22.96
CA VAL A 257 -7.76 1.17 -21.80
C VAL A 257 -6.69 0.19 -22.29
N VAL A 258 -5.45 0.39 -21.83
CA VAL A 258 -4.32 -0.49 -22.15
C VAL A 258 -3.72 -1.04 -20.86
N ALA A 259 -3.78 -2.37 -20.71
CA ALA A 259 -3.10 -3.08 -19.63
C ALA A 259 -1.68 -3.52 -20.03
N ASP A 260 -0.72 -3.42 -19.12
CA ASP A 260 0.58 -4.07 -19.28
C ASP A 260 0.47 -5.61 -19.12
N LEU A 261 1.53 -6.36 -19.43
CA LEU A 261 1.53 -7.83 -19.32
C LEU A 261 1.28 -8.35 -17.89
N SER A 262 1.61 -7.58 -16.85
CA SER A 262 1.35 -7.92 -15.44
C SER A 262 -0.06 -7.57 -14.99
N ALA A 263 -0.68 -6.58 -15.63
CA ALA A 263 -2.02 -6.07 -15.38
C ALA A 263 -3.10 -6.64 -16.32
N ALA A 264 -2.70 -7.50 -17.27
CA ALA A 264 -3.62 -8.14 -18.22
C ALA A 264 -4.82 -8.84 -17.56
N PRO A 265 -4.70 -9.54 -16.41
CA PRO A 265 -5.86 -10.12 -15.71
C PRO A 265 -6.86 -9.09 -15.15
N GLN A 266 -6.44 -7.85 -14.93
CA GLN A 266 -7.27 -6.78 -14.36
C GLN A 266 -8.04 -5.98 -15.41
N LEU A 267 -7.70 -6.10 -16.70
CA LEU A 267 -8.26 -5.29 -17.80
C LEU A 267 -9.80 -5.23 -17.79
N GLU A 268 -10.46 -6.38 -17.65
CA GLU A 268 -11.93 -6.47 -17.67
C GLU A 268 -12.57 -5.78 -16.45
N ASN A 269 -12.03 -5.98 -15.24
CA ASN A 269 -12.51 -5.30 -14.03
C ASN A 269 -12.33 -3.77 -14.14
N VAL A 270 -11.18 -3.30 -14.65
CA VAL A 270 -10.92 -1.86 -14.80
C VAL A 270 -11.81 -1.22 -15.87
N ALA A 271 -12.09 -1.93 -16.97
CA ALA A 271 -13.07 -1.49 -17.95
C ALA A 271 -14.50 -1.43 -17.36
N ASN A 272 -14.89 -2.42 -16.56
CA ASN A 272 -16.21 -2.45 -15.92
C ASN A 272 -16.39 -1.33 -14.88
N LEU A 273 -15.33 -1.00 -14.11
CA LEU A 273 -15.32 0.17 -13.20
C LEU A 273 -15.51 1.52 -13.92
N LEU A 274 -15.18 1.63 -15.22
CA LEU A 274 -15.54 2.79 -16.06
C LEU A 274 -17.01 2.72 -16.52
N ARG A 275 -17.49 1.54 -16.96
CA ARG A 275 -18.88 1.32 -17.39
C ARG A 275 -19.89 1.65 -16.29
N GLU A 276 -19.61 1.25 -15.05
CA GLU A 276 -20.41 1.59 -13.86
C GLU A 276 -20.55 3.10 -13.65
N ARG A 277 -19.56 3.88 -14.08
CA ARG A 277 -19.53 5.35 -14.02
C ARG A 277 -20.04 6.02 -15.31
N GLY A 278 -20.60 5.23 -16.23
CA GLY A 278 -21.23 5.69 -17.47
C GLY A 278 -20.28 5.89 -18.65
N VAL A 279 -19.02 5.44 -18.56
CA VAL A 279 -18.03 5.57 -19.64
C VAL A 279 -17.75 4.19 -20.25
N GLU A 280 -18.13 4.00 -21.52
CA GLU A 280 -17.80 2.79 -22.29
C GLU A 280 -16.43 2.98 -22.97
N PRO A 281 -15.43 2.11 -22.73
CA PRO A 281 -14.14 2.18 -23.42
C PRO A 281 -14.28 2.03 -24.93
N VAL A 282 -13.57 2.88 -25.70
CA VAL A 282 -13.52 2.77 -27.17
C VAL A 282 -12.50 1.72 -27.65
N LEU A 283 -11.59 1.32 -26.77
CA LEU A 283 -10.62 0.25 -27.00
C LEU A 283 -10.22 -0.38 -25.65
N GLU A 284 -10.19 -1.71 -25.60
CA GLU A 284 -9.59 -2.50 -24.51
C GLU A 284 -8.53 -3.44 -25.09
N ILE A 285 -7.35 -3.50 -24.46
CA ILE A 285 -6.26 -4.38 -24.88
C ILE A 285 -5.24 -4.58 -23.75
N ALA A 286 -4.67 -5.79 -23.65
CA ALA A 286 -3.46 -6.05 -22.89
C ALA A 286 -2.24 -6.19 -23.83
N THR A 287 -1.10 -5.63 -23.44
CA THR A 287 0.18 -5.83 -24.14
C THR A 287 0.74 -7.23 -23.89
N SER A 288 1.48 -7.78 -24.85
CA SER A 288 2.11 -9.10 -24.79
C SER A 288 3.63 -9.06 -24.60
N SER A 289 4.26 -7.90 -24.79
CA SER A 289 5.71 -7.71 -24.58
C SER A 289 6.10 -7.74 -23.09
N GLN A 290 7.30 -8.26 -22.82
CA GLN A 290 7.87 -8.30 -21.47
C GLN A 290 8.30 -6.90 -21.00
N VAL A 291 8.26 -6.67 -19.69
CA VAL A 291 8.81 -5.44 -19.09
C VAL A 291 10.31 -5.37 -19.37
N ALA A 292 10.79 -4.19 -19.76
CA ALA A 292 12.16 -3.88 -20.18
C ALA A 292 12.65 -4.50 -21.52
N ASP A 293 11.84 -5.27 -22.26
CA ASP A 293 12.14 -5.54 -23.69
C ASP A 293 11.69 -4.36 -24.56
N LEU A 294 12.50 -3.30 -24.57
CA LEU A 294 12.24 -2.07 -25.32
C LEU A 294 12.06 -2.31 -26.83
N ILE A 295 12.63 -3.40 -27.38
CA ILE A 295 12.55 -3.69 -28.81
C ILE A 295 11.18 -4.32 -29.13
N ALA A 296 10.70 -5.23 -28.29
CA ALA A 296 9.35 -5.79 -28.42
C ALA A 296 8.28 -4.74 -28.11
N GLN A 297 8.44 -3.98 -27.01
CA GLN A 297 7.52 -2.93 -26.59
C GLN A 297 7.31 -1.89 -27.68
N ASN A 298 8.38 -1.33 -28.25
CA ASN A 298 8.23 -0.25 -29.23
C ASN A 298 7.64 -0.73 -30.57
N GLN A 299 7.77 -2.02 -30.91
CA GLN A 299 7.11 -2.61 -32.09
C GLN A 299 5.61 -2.88 -31.85
N GLU A 300 5.26 -3.38 -30.67
CA GLU A 300 3.87 -3.57 -30.25
C GLU A 300 3.13 -2.23 -30.16
N TRP A 301 3.75 -1.24 -29.50
CA TRP A 301 3.18 0.09 -29.32
C TRP A 301 3.02 0.90 -30.61
N ALA A 302 3.89 0.74 -31.60
CA ALA A 302 3.69 1.36 -32.92
C ALA A 302 2.39 0.86 -33.59
N THR A 303 2.06 -0.43 -33.41
CA THR A 303 0.81 -1.00 -33.94
C THR A 303 -0.40 -0.60 -33.07
N LEU A 304 -0.22 -0.54 -31.75
CA LEU A 304 -1.25 -0.12 -30.81
C LEU A 304 -1.61 1.37 -30.97
N SER A 305 -0.64 2.24 -31.26
CA SER A 305 -0.89 3.67 -31.47
C SER A 305 -1.83 3.93 -32.64
N GLU A 306 -1.67 3.21 -33.76
CA GLU A 306 -2.63 3.28 -34.87
C GLU A 306 -4.01 2.72 -34.50
N ARG A 307 -4.11 1.76 -33.57
CA ARG A 307 -5.39 1.26 -33.05
C ARG A 307 -6.08 2.25 -32.13
N ILE A 308 -5.35 2.92 -31.24
CA ILE A 308 -5.85 3.99 -30.36
C ILE A 308 -6.40 5.13 -31.22
N ARG A 309 -5.62 5.58 -32.22
CA ARG A 309 -6.03 6.61 -33.18
C ARG A 309 -7.23 6.19 -34.05
N ALA A 310 -7.33 4.92 -34.43
CA ALA A 310 -8.48 4.40 -35.17
C ALA A 310 -9.75 4.18 -34.31
N ALA A 311 -9.62 4.21 -32.97
CA ALA A 311 -10.74 4.16 -32.04
C ALA A 311 -11.30 5.54 -31.67
N ASP A 312 -10.73 6.63 -32.21
CA ASP A 312 -11.09 8.03 -31.91
C ASP A 312 -10.98 8.37 -30.41
N ALA A 313 -9.98 7.78 -29.74
CA ALA A 313 -9.69 7.99 -28.33
C ALA A 313 -8.99 9.32 -28.07
N ASP A 314 -9.51 10.11 -27.13
CA ASP A 314 -8.89 11.35 -26.62
C ASP A 314 -8.06 11.12 -25.35
N THR A 315 -8.27 9.98 -24.67
CA THR A 315 -7.65 9.62 -23.40
C THR A 315 -7.11 8.19 -23.46
N LEU A 316 -5.88 8.00 -22.97
CA LEU A 316 -5.24 6.70 -22.79
C LEU A 316 -5.14 6.38 -21.30
N LEU A 317 -5.93 5.42 -20.83
CA LEU A 317 -5.79 4.85 -19.49
C LEU A 317 -4.79 3.69 -19.53
N LEU A 318 -3.70 3.83 -18.79
CA LEU A 318 -2.68 2.82 -18.57
C LEU A 318 -2.98 2.06 -17.27
N VAL A 319 -3.10 0.74 -17.39
CA VAL A 319 -3.29 -0.19 -16.27
C VAL A 319 -2.01 -1.00 -16.12
N GLY A 320 -1.37 -0.97 -14.95
CA GLY A 320 -0.03 -1.55 -14.79
C GLY A 320 1.07 -0.51 -14.67
N ASN A 321 2.30 -0.88 -15.01
CA ASN A 321 3.43 0.02 -15.08
C ASN A 321 3.29 0.96 -16.29
N ALA A 322 3.09 2.24 -16.04
CA ALA A 322 2.78 3.22 -17.09
C ALA A 322 3.96 3.52 -18.03
N SER A 323 5.20 3.25 -17.61
CA SER A 323 6.44 3.70 -18.27
C SER A 323 6.46 3.47 -19.79
N ALA A 324 6.17 2.24 -20.23
CA ALA A 324 6.27 1.85 -21.63
C ALA A 324 5.20 2.51 -22.51
N GLY A 325 3.99 2.72 -21.96
CA GLY A 325 2.87 3.35 -22.65
C GLY A 325 3.02 4.86 -22.75
N ILE A 326 3.52 5.51 -21.69
CA ILE A 326 3.83 6.95 -21.70
C ILE A 326 4.84 7.27 -22.81
N GLU A 327 6.03 6.66 -22.77
CA GLU A 327 7.09 6.94 -23.73
C GLU A 327 6.63 6.65 -25.16
N ASN A 328 6.04 5.48 -25.39
CA ASN A 328 5.63 5.12 -26.74
C ASN A 328 4.45 5.92 -27.27
N ALA A 329 3.51 6.38 -26.43
CA ALA A 329 2.44 7.27 -26.88
C ALA A 329 3.01 8.56 -27.48
N ARG A 330 4.05 9.13 -26.84
CA ARG A 330 4.71 10.33 -27.34
C ARG A 330 5.62 10.04 -28.55
N LEU A 331 6.41 8.97 -28.54
CA LEU A 331 7.24 8.56 -29.69
C LEU A 331 6.43 8.28 -30.97
N ASN A 332 5.19 7.80 -30.84
CA ASN A 332 4.29 7.52 -31.98
C ASN A 332 3.29 8.66 -32.29
N GLY A 333 3.43 9.82 -31.64
CA GLY A 333 2.59 10.99 -31.90
C GLY A 333 1.11 10.78 -31.59
N LEU A 334 0.80 10.28 -30.39
CA LEU A 334 -0.55 10.30 -29.84
C LEU A 334 -0.79 11.61 -29.09
N GLU A 335 -1.64 12.47 -29.66
CA GLU A 335 -2.17 13.68 -29.04
C GLU A 335 -3.36 13.30 -28.15
N VAL A 336 -3.08 12.60 -27.05
CA VAL A 336 -4.07 12.15 -26.04
C VAL A 336 -3.63 12.54 -24.63
N ASP A 337 -4.62 12.76 -23.76
CA ASP A 337 -4.42 12.78 -22.31
C ASP A 337 -4.02 11.36 -21.84
N ILE A 338 -3.19 11.26 -20.81
CA ILE A 338 -2.73 9.96 -20.29
C ILE A 338 -3.05 9.87 -18.80
N TRP A 339 -3.77 8.82 -18.41
CA TRP A 339 -4.07 8.50 -17.02
C TRP A 339 -3.42 7.16 -16.63
N ALA A 340 -3.04 6.96 -15.37
CA ALA A 340 -2.46 5.72 -14.88
C ALA A 340 -3.15 5.24 -13.59
N THR A 341 -3.55 3.96 -13.52
CA THR A 341 -4.28 3.39 -12.37
C THR A 341 -3.49 3.36 -11.06
N ASP A 342 -2.16 3.37 -11.15
CA ASP A 342 -1.26 3.54 -10.03
C ASP A 342 0.05 4.23 -10.47
N ALA A 343 0.79 4.76 -9.50
CA ALA A 343 2.00 5.57 -9.73
C ALA A 343 3.26 4.77 -10.12
N SER A 344 3.15 3.49 -10.50
CA SER A 344 4.31 2.66 -10.84
C SER A 344 4.96 3.09 -12.15
N GLY A 345 6.17 3.66 -12.06
CA GLY A 345 6.88 4.27 -13.20
C GLY A 345 6.65 5.78 -13.35
N LEU A 346 6.04 6.42 -12.34
CA LEU A 346 5.86 7.87 -12.24
C LEU A 346 6.63 8.46 -11.05
N GLY A 347 6.68 9.79 -10.99
CA GLY A 347 7.51 10.58 -10.08
C GLY A 347 9.00 10.26 -10.26
N SER A 348 9.77 10.31 -9.18
CA SER A 348 11.18 9.92 -9.16
C SER A 348 11.49 8.47 -9.62
N ASN A 349 10.46 7.63 -9.78
CA ASN A 349 10.55 6.25 -10.26
C ASN A 349 10.38 6.11 -11.78
N ILE A 350 10.21 7.22 -12.51
CA ILE A 350 10.29 7.21 -13.98
C ILE A 350 11.66 6.65 -14.40
N GLY A 351 11.62 5.61 -15.23
CA GLY A 351 12.82 4.82 -15.53
C GLY A 351 13.75 5.52 -16.52
N ASN A 352 15.03 5.13 -16.52
CA ASN A 352 16.08 5.64 -17.44
C ASN A 352 15.77 5.53 -18.96
N ASN A 353 14.64 4.92 -19.34
CA ASN A 353 14.20 4.67 -20.71
C ASN A 353 12.89 5.42 -21.08
N VAL A 354 12.43 6.33 -20.22
CA VAL A 354 11.31 7.25 -20.47
C VAL A 354 11.85 8.66 -20.32
N ASP A 355 11.59 9.54 -21.27
CA ASP A 355 11.90 10.96 -21.10
C ASP A 355 10.91 11.58 -20.10
N PRO A 356 11.34 12.30 -19.04
CA PRO A 356 10.41 12.98 -18.14
C PRO A 356 9.41 13.89 -18.88
N GLU A 357 9.81 14.53 -19.98
CA GLU A 357 8.88 15.32 -20.81
C GLU A 357 7.80 14.46 -21.48
N SER A 358 8.07 13.19 -21.78
CA SER A 358 7.03 12.29 -22.32
C SER A 358 5.87 12.13 -21.34
N ALA A 359 6.19 12.17 -20.04
CA ALA A 359 5.25 11.97 -18.93
C ALA A 359 4.58 13.25 -18.42
N ARG A 360 4.94 14.43 -18.95
CA ARG A 360 4.32 15.70 -18.55
C ARG A 360 2.80 15.63 -18.69
N GLY A 361 2.08 15.99 -17.62
CA GLY A 361 0.61 15.99 -17.58
C GLY A 361 -0.04 14.59 -17.47
N VAL A 362 0.73 13.53 -17.19
CA VAL A 362 0.13 12.23 -16.83
C VAL A 362 -0.56 12.34 -15.48
N ILE A 363 -1.84 11.98 -15.42
CA ILE A 363 -2.63 11.97 -14.18
C ILE A 363 -2.65 10.57 -13.57
N THR A 364 -2.50 10.48 -12.25
CA THR A 364 -2.69 9.25 -11.47
C THR A 364 -3.34 9.57 -10.13
N VAL A 365 -3.40 8.59 -9.23
CA VAL A 365 -3.93 8.72 -7.86
C VAL A 365 -2.84 8.35 -6.86
N GLY A 366 -2.89 8.95 -5.67
CA GLY A 366 -2.07 8.54 -4.54
C GLY A 366 -2.40 9.29 -3.26
N ALA A 367 -1.68 8.96 -2.20
CA ALA A 367 -1.70 9.69 -0.92
C ALA A 367 -0.85 10.98 -1.02
N MET A 368 -0.39 11.50 0.11
CA MET A 368 0.46 12.69 0.15
C MET A 368 1.76 12.48 -0.65
N THR A 369 2.17 13.49 -1.42
CA THR A 369 3.47 13.49 -2.10
C THR A 369 4.59 13.68 -1.09
N ASN A 370 5.82 13.29 -1.44
CA ASN A 370 6.99 13.44 -0.56
C ASN A 370 7.15 14.90 -0.05
N ALA A 371 6.90 15.89 -0.93
CA ALA A 371 6.89 17.31 -0.58
C ALA A 371 5.80 17.65 0.45
N GLN A 372 4.53 17.28 0.18
CA GLN A 372 3.44 17.51 1.13
C GLN A 372 3.71 16.88 2.50
N VAL A 373 4.30 15.68 2.55
CA VAL A 373 4.68 15.02 3.81
C VAL A 373 5.74 15.84 4.55
N PHE A 374 6.77 16.35 3.85
CA PHE A 374 7.78 17.20 4.47
C PHE A 374 7.23 18.55 4.95
N GLU A 375 6.37 19.19 4.15
CA GLU A 375 5.90 20.56 4.39
C GLU A 375 4.70 20.66 5.32
N THR A 376 3.79 19.68 5.31
CA THR A 376 2.43 19.84 5.86
C THR A 376 1.94 18.73 6.79
N ASP A 377 2.58 17.55 6.79
CA ASP A 377 2.11 16.43 7.62
C ASP A 377 2.58 16.55 9.09
N PRO A 378 1.66 16.72 10.07
CA PRO A 378 2.02 16.75 11.47
C PRO A 378 2.57 15.41 11.97
N ARG A 379 2.11 14.27 11.42
CA ARG A 379 2.49 12.93 11.86
C ARG A 379 3.93 12.63 11.46
N PHE A 380 4.35 12.98 10.24
CA PHE A 380 5.77 12.98 9.87
C PHE A 380 6.60 13.98 10.68
N LYS A 381 6.06 15.17 10.97
CA LYS A 381 6.78 16.21 11.72
C LYS A 381 7.16 15.77 13.13
N GLU A 382 6.33 14.99 13.82
CA GLU A 382 6.67 14.36 15.12
C GLU A 382 7.99 13.57 15.01
N CYS A 383 8.08 12.66 14.04
CA CYS A 383 9.26 11.83 13.79
C CYS A 383 10.49 12.66 13.36
N LEU A 384 10.30 13.72 12.57
CA LEU A 384 11.37 14.62 12.14
C LEU A 384 11.94 15.43 13.31
N ASP A 385 11.09 15.98 14.17
CA ASP A 385 11.54 16.73 15.35
C ASP A 385 12.25 15.79 16.36
N ALA A 386 11.74 14.57 16.54
CA ALA A 386 12.37 13.55 17.38
C ALA A 386 13.75 13.10 16.86
N PHE A 387 13.89 12.84 15.55
CA PHE A 387 15.17 12.51 14.93
C PHE A 387 16.17 13.68 15.06
N ASN A 388 15.75 14.90 14.73
CA ASN A 388 16.58 16.10 14.81
C ASN A 388 17.04 16.42 16.25
N ALA A 389 16.22 16.11 17.26
CA ALA A 389 16.59 16.27 18.67
C ALA A 389 17.72 15.32 19.11
N LYS A 390 17.80 14.13 18.52
CA LYS A 390 18.84 13.11 18.80
C LYS A 390 20.06 13.28 17.88
N HIS A 391 19.87 13.78 16.66
CA HIS A 391 20.89 13.86 15.60
C HIS A 391 21.00 15.25 14.96
N PRO A 392 21.27 16.33 15.72
CA PRO A 392 21.28 17.71 15.23
C PRO A 392 22.40 18.02 14.21
N ASP A 393 23.37 17.11 14.03
CA ASP A 393 24.42 17.21 13.01
C ASP A 393 24.00 16.59 11.64
N ILE A 394 22.79 16.04 11.52
CA ILE A 394 22.26 15.41 10.29
C ILE A 394 21.08 16.24 9.77
N GLU A 395 21.25 16.86 8.60
CA GLU A 395 20.19 17.61 7.93
C GLU A 395 19.34 16.69 7.05
N ILE A 396 18.08 16.45 7.44
CA ILE A 396 17.08 15.84 6.55
C ILE A 396 16.49 16.95 5.67
N LYS A 397 16.98 17.04 4.44
CA LYS A 397 16.54 18.03 3.43
C LYS A 397 15.13 17.75 2.89
N HIS A 398 14.50 18.80 2.35
CA HIS A 398 13.27 18.69 1.58
C HIS A 398 13.50 17.82 0.32
N PRO A 399 12.63 16.84 0.01
CA PRO A 399 12.88 15.86 -1.05
C PRO A 399 13.16 16.47 -2.43
N ASP A 400 12.47 17.55 -2.80
CA ASP A 400 12.66 18.21 -4.11
C ASP A 400 13.90 19.13 -4.18
N THR A 401 14.68 19.21 -3.10
CA THR A 401 15.92 20.02 -3.01
C THR A 401 17.21 19.18 -3.00
N LEU A 402 17.10 17.86 -3.19
CA LEU A 402 18.22 16.92 -3.17
C LEU A 402 19.02 16.97 -4.48
N GLU A 403 20.34 17.13 -4.38
CA GLU A 403 21.25 17.06 -5.53
C GLU A 403 21.59 15.60 -5.91
N GLU A 404 22.15 15.37 -7.11
CA GLU A 404 22.46 14.02 -7.60
C GLU A 404 23.47 13.30 -6.68
N GLY A 405 23.05 12.16 -6.13
CA GLY A 405 23.86 11.35 -5.22
C GLY A 405 23.78 11.74 -3.74
N GLU A 406 22.98 12.74 -3.36
CA GLU A 406 22.74 13.04 -1.94
C GLU A 406 21.89 11.95 -1.25
N PRO A 407 22.16 11.57 0.01
CA PRO A 407 21.42 10.51 0.67
C PRO A 407 19.95 10.89 0.94
N LEU A 408 19.04 9.99 0.58
CA LEU A 408 17.59 10.17 0.67
C LEU A 408 17.04 9.92 2.09
N TRP A 409 17.59 10.60 3.10
CA TRP A 409 17.22 10.46 4.52
C TRP A 409 15.71 10.61 4.75
N PHE A 410 15.05 11.49 3.99
CA PHE A 410 13.60 11.66 4.04
C PHE A 410 12.85 10.34 3.75
N THR A 411 13.30 9.57 2.76
CA THR A 411 12.67 8.29 2.37
C THR A 411 12.76 7.27 3.50
N ALA A 412 13.93 7.16 4.13
CA ALA A 412 14.11 6.29 5.30
C ALA A 412 13.23 6.73 6.48
N LEU A 413 13.24 8.02 6.84
CA LEU A 413 12.46 8.52 7.99
C LEU A 413 10.96 8.41 7.74
N SER A 414 10.45 8.85 6.58
CA SER A 414 9.03 8.85 6.25
C SER A 414 8.44 7.43 6.24
N ALA A 415 9.17 6.47 5.66
CA ALA A 415 8.75 5.07 5.65
C ALA A 415 8.68 4.49 7.06
N HIS A 416 9.79 4.54 7.82
CA HIS A 416 9.83 3.95 9.16
C HIS A 416 8.92 4.66 10.16
N CYS A 417 8.76 5.99 10.07
CA CYS A 417 7.82 6.75 10.89
C CYS A 417 6.39 6.20 10.78
N ARG A 418 5.90 5.93 9.55
CA ARG A 418 4.57 5.35 9.33
C ARG A 418 4.44 3.95 9.95
N PHE A 419 5.45 3.09 9.79
CA PHE A 419 5.45 1.75 10.38
C PHE A 419 5.46 1.78 11.92
N PHE A 420 6.28 2.65 12.52
CA PHE A 420 6.36 2.81 13.97
C PHE A 420 5.07 3.38 14.55
N GLN A 421 4.46 4.38 13.90
CA GLN A 421 3.17 4.95 14.34
C GLN A 421 2.00 3.95 14.22
N LEU A 422 1.95 3.17 13.13
CA LEU A 422 0.91 2.14 12.96
C LEU A 422 1.06 1.01 14.00
N PHE A 423 2.30 0.62 14.31
CA PHE A 423 2.57 -0.36 15.38
C PHE A 423 2.26 0.19 16.77
N GLU A 424 2.69 1.42 17.09
CA GLU A 424 2.41 2.07 18.37
C GLU A 424 0.90 2.19 18.61
N LEU A 425 0.13 2.58 17.60
CA LEU A 425 -1.33 2.66 17.65
C LEU A 425 -1.98 1.30 17.97
N LEU A 426 -1.65 0.25 17.20
CA LEU A 426 -2.25 -1.07 17.35
C LEU A 426 -1.85 -1.78 18.65
N VAL A 427 -0.59 -1.63 19.08
CA VAL A 427 -0.15 -2.17 20.38
C VAL A 427 -0.80 -1.42 21.53
N THR A 428 -0.95 -0.10 21.45
CA THR A 428 -1.69 0.68 22.47
C THR A 428 -3.13 0.18 22.59
N ALA A 429 -3.83 0.03 21.46
CA ALA A 429 -5.20 -0.48 21.42
C ALA A 429 -5.34 -1.95 21.89
N ALA A 430 -4.32 -2.80 21.69
CA ALA A 430 -4.27 -4.17 22.21
C ALA A 430 -4.09 -4.24 23.74
N GLY A 431 -3.74 -3.12 24.39
CA GLY A 431 -3.66 -3.00 25.84
C GLY A 431 -2.50 -3.77 26.51
N PRO A 432 -2.51 -3.88 27.84
CA PRO A 432 -1.36 -4.43 28.58
C PRO A 432 -1.15 -5.94 28.42
N ASN A 433 -2.14 -6.68 27.90
CA ASN A 433 -2.04 -8.12 27.60
C ASN A 433 -1.76 -8.33 26.11
N LEU A 434 -0.48 -8.34 25.71
CA LEU A 434 -0.11 -8.38 24.28
C LEU A 434 0.03 -9.83 23.79
N THR A 435 -0.90 -10.27 22.95
CA THR A 435 -0.91 -11.57 22.27
C THR A 435 -1.35 -11.41 20.82
N HIS A 436 -1.43 -12.50 20.05
CA HIS A 436 -2.02 -12.44 18.70
C HIS A 436 -3.50 -12.04 18.73
N GLU A 437 -4.25 -12.55 19.71
CA GLU A 437 -5.68 -12.33 19.86
C GLU A 437 -5.97 -10.86 20.13
N THR A 438 -5.30 -10.24 21.10
CA THR A 438 -5.52 -8.82 21.43
C THR A 438 -5.02 -7.87 20.34
N PHE A 439 -3.98 -8.24 19.58
CA PHE A 439 -3.55 -7.48 18.41
C PHE A 439 -4.54 -7.62 17.23
N ALA A 440 -5.16 -8.78 17.04
CA ALA A 440 -6.25 -8.97 16.08
C ALA A 440 -7.52 -8.21 16.48
N GLU A 441 -7.87 -8.22 17.77
CA GLU A 441 -8.96 -7.42 18.33
C GLU A 441 -8.68 -5.92 18.15
N ALA A 442 -7.44 -5.45 18.32
CA ALA A 442 -7.06 -4.08 18.02
C ALA A 442 -7.26 -3.73 16.53
N ILE A 443 -6.78 -4.56 15.60
CA ILE A 443 -6.99 -4.37 14.16
C ILE A 443 -8.48 -4.29 13.82
N ALA A 444 -9.30 -5.16 14.40
CA ALA A 444 -10.73 -5.24 14.11
C ALA A 444 -11.55 -4.06 14.68
N ASN A 445 -11.04 -3.35 15.69
CA ASN A 445 -11.79 -2.31 16.41
C ASN A 445 -11.16 -0.90 16.36
N ILE A 446 -9.97 -0.71 15.77
CA ILE A 446 -9.28 0.58 15.78
C ILE A 446 -10.02 1.66 14.96
N GLY A 447 -10.72 1.27 13.90
CA GLY A 447 -11.47 2.21 13.06
C GLY A 447 -10.56 3.20 12.32
N GLU A 448 -10.92 4.48 12.35
CA GLU A 448 -10.24 5.58 11.65
C GLU A 448 -9.08 6.18 12.45
N PHE A 449 -7.98 6.51 11.79
CA PHE A 449 -6.78 7.10 12.38
C PHE A 449 -5.93 7.87 11.34
N SER A 450 -4.79 8.42 11.78
CA SER A 450 -3.78 9.03 10.90
C SER A 450 -2.35 8.64 11.27
N VAL A 451 -1.52 8.45 10.25
CA VAL A 451 -0.08 8.12 10.35
C VAL A 451 0.70 8.87 9.26
N ALA A 452 2.03 8.89 9.32
CA ALA A 452 2.85 9.70 8.42
C ALA A 452 2.56 9.47 6.92
N GLY A 453 2.15 10.54 6.22
CA GLY A 453 1.71 10.55 4.82
C GLY A 453 0.30 10.00 4.55
N GLN A 454 -0.46 9.64 5.59
CA GLN A 454 -1.83 9.13 5.53
C GLN A 454 -2.70 9.88 6.56
N PRO A 455 -3.17 11.10 6.22
CA PRO A 455 -4.10 11.86 7.05
C PRO A 455 -5.45 11.15 7.25
N TYR A 456 -5.83 10.31 6.29
CA TYR A 456 -6.98 9.41 6.35
C TYR A 456 -6.49 7.96 6.21
N ALA A 457 -6.74 7.16 7.23
CA ALA A 457 -6.46 5.73 7.25
C ALA A 457 -7.45 5.01 8.16
N SER A 458 -7.73 3.74 7.90
CA SER A 458 -8.58 2.92 8.76
C SER A 458 -8.32 1.42 8.62
N LEU A 459 -8.57 0.67 9.69
CA LEU A 459 -8.51 -0.79 9.72
C LEU A 459 -9.76 -1.35 10.40
N GLY A 460 -10.11 -2.59 10.07
CA GLY A 460 -11.30 -3.28 10.59
C GLY A 460 -11.28 -4.77 10.28
N PRO A 461 -12.34 -5.52 10.61
CA PRO A 461 -12.36 -6.99 10.50
C PRO A 461 -12.10 -7.49 9.08
N ASP A 462 -12.67 -6.81 8.08
CA ASP A 462 -12.53 -7.13 6.66
C ASP A 462 -11.49 -6.25 5.94
N LYS A 463 -10.71 -5.44 6.67
CA LYS A 463 -9.77 -4.45 6.10
C LYS A 463 -8.42 -4.44 6.82
N LEU A 464 -7.43 -5.02 6.15
CA LEU A 464 -6.06 -5.21 6.65
C LEU A 464 -5.02 -4.27 5.99
N SER A 465 -5.46 -3.35 5.14
CA SER A 465 -4.61 -2.37 4.43
C SER A 465 -5.11 -0.96 4.70
N SER A 466 -4.29 -0.13 5.34
CA SER A 466 -4.80 1.04 6.07
C SER A 466 -5.13 2.27 5.23
N ASN A 467 -4.58 2.42 4.02
CA ASN A 467 -4.53 3.74 3.38
C ASN A 467 -5.84 4.16 2.68
N ASP A 468 -6.48 5.22 3.19
CA ASP A 468 -7.67 5.87 2.62
C ASP A 468 -7.39 7.26 2.03
N SER A 469 -6.13 7.70 2.08
CA SER A 469 -5.74 9.02 1.60
C SER A 469 -5.57 9.02 0.08
N PHE A 470 -6.48 9.70 -0.63
CA PHE A 470 -6.44 9.80 -2.10
C PHE A 470 -6.62 11.24 -2.62
N GLN A 471 -5.71 11.67 -3.49
CA GLN A 471 -5.83 12.85 -4.34
C GLN A 471 -5.48 12.49 -5.78
N LEU A 472 -5.92 13.30 -6.74
CA LEU A 472 -5.33 13.27 -8.08
C LEU A 472 -3.90 13.81 -8.01
N LEU A 473 -2.99 13.16 -8.72
CA LEU A 473 -1.60 13.54 -8.86
C LEU A 473 -1.28 13.77 -10.33
N GLU A 474 -0.56 14.84 -10.65
CA GLU A 474 -0.03 15.12 -11.99
C GLU A 474 1.49 14.94 -12.00
N GLN A 475 2.03 14.42 -13.10
CA GLN A 475 3.46 14.34 -13.32
C GLN A 475 4.03 15.67 -13.85
N ASP A 476 4.87 16.31 -13.04
CA ASP A 476 5.65 17.49 -13.40
C ASP A 476 7.13 17.10 -13.58
N PRO A 477 7.69 17.16 -14.80
CA PRO A 477 9.11 16.88 -15.04
C PRO A 477 10.06 18.01 -14.65
N ASP A 478 9.57 19.23 -14.37
CA ASP A 478 10.41 20.38 -14.00
C ASP A 478 10.90 20.33 -12.54
N LEU A 479 10.42 19.36 -11.74
CA LEU A 479 10.74 19.20 -10.31
C LEU A 479 11.70 18.04 -10.05
N GLY A 480 12.82 18.33 -9.39
CA GLY A 480 13.85 17.33 -9.08
C GLY A 480 14.58 16.80 -10.33
N ALA A 481 15.46 15.81 -10.14
CA ALA A 481 16.33 15.31 -11.22
C ALA A 481 15.64 14.36 -12.22
N ARG A 482 14.36 14.01 -12.00
CA ARG A 482 13.59 13.06 -12.82
C ARG A 482 12.11 13.45 -12.99
N GLY A 483 11.70 14.62 -12.53
CA GLY A 483 10.29 14.91 -12.32
C GLY A 483 9.75 14.33 -11.01
N GLN A 484 8.60 14.86 -10.58
CA GLN A 484 7.86 14.43 -9.39
C GLN A 484 6.36 14.35 -9.69
N LEU A 485 5.62 13.69 -8.79
CA LEU A 485 4.18 13.79 -8.74
C LEU A 485 3.80 14.98 -7.85
N VAL A 486 2.94 15.86 -8.35
CA VAL A 486 2.37 17.03 -7.64
C VAL A 486 0.86 16.88 -7.46
N PRO A 487 0.25 17.51 -6.44
CA PRO A 487 -1.20 17.49 -6.25
C PRO A 487 -1.95 18.18 -7.40
N ALA A 488 -2.79 17.43 -8.11
CA ALA A 488 -3.72 17.92 -9.13
C ALA A 488 -5.13 18.18 -8.58
N GLY A 489 -5.41 17.74 -7.35
CA GLY A 489 -6.66 17.97 -6.63
C GLY A 489 -6.48 17.94 -5.11
N PRO A 490 -7.52 18.25 -4.33
CA PRO A 490 -7.46 18.16 -2.87
C PRO A 490 -7.41 16.69 -2.40
N MET A 491 -6.77 16.46 -1.25
CA MET A 491 -6.88 15.18 -0.55
C MET A 491 -8.33 14.90 -0.18
N ARG A 492 -8.82 13.73 -0.57
CA ARG A 492 -10.12 13.19 -0.15
C ARG A 492 -9.90 12.12 0.90
N ASP A 493 -10.89 12.05 1.77
CA ASP A 493 -11.12 10.91 2.65
C ASP A 493 -11.87 9.84 1.87
N ALA A 494 -11.62 8.57 2.19
CA ALA A 494 -12.26 7.40 1.61
C ALA A 494 -12.42 6.25 2.63
N THR A 495 -12.51 6.58 3.93
CA THR A 495 -12.93 5.58 4.92
C THR A 495 -14.31 4.98 4.57
N PRO A 496 -14.54 3.66 4.80
CA PRO A 496 -15.75 2.97 4.34
C PRO A 496 -17.07 3.28 5.09
#